data_AF-A0A356SKJ7-F1
#
_entry.id   AF-A0A356SKJ7-F1
#
_cell.length_a   1.000
_cell.length_b   1.000
_cell.length_c   1.000
_cell.angle_alpha   90.00
_cell.angle_beta   90.00
_cell.angle_gamma   90.00
#
_symmetry.space_group_name_H-M   'P 1'
#
loop_
_entity.id
_entity.type
_entity.pdbx_description
1 polymer ?
#
loop_
_entity_poly.entity_id
_entity_poly.type
_entity_poly.pdbx_seq_one_letter_code
_entity_poly.pdbx_strand_id
1 'polypeptide(L)' 'MSRIVEATQRVPASLAGARLDQAAAELFSDYSRERLKAWINAGELTVDG' A
#
# COMPACT_ATOMS: atom_id res chain seq x y z
N MET A 1 13.02 18.69 -3.40
CA MET A 1 12.68 17.68 -4.42
C MET A 1 11.62 16.74 -3.86
N SER A 2 10.41 16.75 -4.41
CA SER A 2 9.38 15.74 -4.12
C SER A 2 9.64 14.54 -5.04
N ARG A 3 9.96 13.37 -4.48
CA ARG A 3 10.09 12.14 -5.28
C ARG A 3 8.69 11.54 -5.43
N ILE A 4 8.19 11.48 -6.66
CA ILE A 4 6.98 10.73 -7.00
C ILE A 4 7.33 9.24 -6.90
N VAL A 5 6.48 8.47 -6.24
CA VAL A 5 6.62 7.02 -6.08
C VAL A 5 5.43 6.38 -6.77
N GLU A 6 5.71 5.65 -7.85
CA GLU A 6 4.72 4.82 -8.53
C GLU A 6 5.09 3.36 -8.29
N ALA A 7 4.19 2.61 -7.67
CA ALA A 7 4.42 1.20 -7.39
C ALA A 7 3.10 0.43 -7.55
N THR A 8 3.18 -0.72 -8.21
CA THR A 8 2.02 -1.58 -8.45
C THR A 8 2.38 -2.99 -8.04
N GLN A 9 1.55 -3.58 -7.19
CA GLN A 9 1.71 -4.93 -6.68
C GLN A 9 0.37 -5.66 -6.81
N ARG A 10 0.43 -6.95 -7.12
CA ARG A 10 -0.77 -7.80 -7.13
C ARG A 10 -1.00 -8.36 -5.74
N VAL A 11 -2.21 -8.18 -5.22
CA VAL A 11 -2.61 -8.77 -3.93
C VAL A 11 -2.76 -10.29 -4.11
N PRO A 12 -1.94 -11.12 -3.44
CA PRO A 12 -2.08 -12.56 -3.49
C PRO A 12 -3.35 -13.03 -2.75
N ALA A 13 -3.87 -14.20 -3.11
CA ALA A 13 -5.06 -14.77 -2.47
C ALA A 13 -4.87 -15.05 -0.96
N SER A 14 -3.62 -15.19 -0.50
CA SER A 14 -3.30 -15.30 0.93
C SER A 14 -3.63 -14.04 1.73
N LEU A 15 -3.67 -12.88 1.06
CA LEU A 15 -4.08 -11.59 1.62
C LEU A 15 -5.54 -11.26 1.32
N ALA A 16 -6.31 -12.20 0.75
CA ALA A 16 -7.74 -12.03 0.55
C ALA A 16 -8.46 -11.88 1.90
N GLY A 17 -9.20 -10.79 2.08
CA GLY A 17 -9.85 -10.46 3.35
C GLY A 17 -8.94 -9.75 4.37
N ALA A 18 -7.66 -9.56 4.07
CA ALA A 18 -6.80 -8.71 4.89
C ALA A 18 -7.17 -7.24 4.73
N ARG A 19 -6.87 -6.44 5.75
CA ARG A 19 -7.01 -4.97 5.67
C ARG A 19 -6.04 -4.42 4.63
N LEU A 20 -6.44 -3.37 3.92
CA LEU A 20 -5.58 -2.67 2.95
C LEU A 20 -4.24 -2.27 3.57
N ASP A 21 -4.22 -1.72 4.79
CA ASP A 21 -2.98 -1.32 5.46
C ASP A 21 -2.05 -2.51 5.75
N GLN A 22 -2.61 -3.68 6.03
CA GLN A 22 -1.86 -4.91 6.27
C GLN A 22 -1.32 -5.49 4.95
N ALA A 23 -2.16 -5.56 3.93
CA ALA A 23 -1.75 -6.01 2.61
C ALA A 23 -0.67 -5.10 2.02
N ALA A 24 -0.82 -3.77 2.17
CA ALA A 24 0.19 -2.81 1.76
C ALA A 24 1.52 -3.02 2.50
N ALA A 25 1.48 -3.29 3.80
CA ALA A 25 2.71 -3.54 4.58
C ALA A 25 3.44 -4.82 4.14
N GLU A 26 2.71 -5.84 3.68
CA GLU A 26 3.31 -7.07 3.12
C GLU A 26 3.83 -6.84 1.69
N LEU A 27 3.05 -6.15 0.85
CA LEU A 27 3.38 -5.91 -0.56
C LEU A 27 4.45 -4.84 -0.75
N PHE A 28 4.52 -3.87 0.15
CA PHE A 28 5.42 -2.72 0.10
C PHE A 28 6.28 -2.68 1.37
N SER A 29 6.95 -3.79 1.68
CA SER A 29 7.78 -3.96 2.87
C SER A 29 8.99 -3.01 2.92
N ASP A 30 9.38 -2.42 1.79
CA ASP A 30 10.36 -1.33 1.71
C ASP A 30 9.91 -0.01 2.35
N TYR A 31 8.60 0.15 2.63
CA TYR A 31 8.02 1.36 3.18
C TYR A 31 7.51 1.14 4.61
N SER A 32 7.75 2.12 5.47
CA SER A 32 7.22 2.09 6.85
C SER A 32 5.69 2.05 6.84
N ARG A 33 5.11 1.28 7.77
CA ARG A 33 3.65 1.18 7.96
C ARG A 33 2.97 2.53 8.12
N GLU A 34 3.63 3.47 8.82
CA GLU A 34 3.13 4.84 9.01
C GLU A 34 3.02 5.60 7.69
N ARG A 35 3.98 5.41 6.77
CA ARG A 35 3.96 6.03 5.44
C ARG A 35 2.87 5.44 4.56
N LEU A 36 2.75 4.11 4.54
CA LEU A 36 1.66 3.43 3.83
C LEU A 36 0.30 3.88 4.34
N LYS A 37 0.13 3.97 5.67
CA LYS A 37 -1.10 4.47 6.29
C LYS A 37 -1.39 5.92 5.93
N ALA A 38 -0.37 6.78 5.86
CA ALA A 38 -0.52 8.16 5.42
C ALA A 38 -1.03 8.23 3.97
N TRP A 39 -0.50 7.43 3.05
CA TRP A 39 -1.00 7.37 1.66
C TRP A 39 -2.40 6.82 1.54
N ILE A 40 -2.74 5.78 2.31
CA ILE A 40 -4.11 5.24 2.37
C ILE A 40 -5.09 6.34 2.82
N ASN A 41 -4.76 7.05 3.89
CA ASN A 41 -5.60 8.13 4.42
C ASN A 41 -5.67 9.33 3.47
N ALA A 42 -4.62 9.59 2.69
CA ALA A 42 -4.57 10.65 1.70
C ALA A 42 -5.27 10.28 0.38
N GLY A 43 -5.68 9.02 0.20
CA GLY A 43 -6.24 8.52 -1.06
C GLY A 43 -5.19 8.29 -2.15
N GLU A 44 -3.90 8.27 -1.81
CA GLU A 44 -2.80 8.04 -2.76
C GLU A 44 -2.48 6.55 -2.95
N LEU A 45 -2.88 5.70 -1.99
CA LEU A 45 -2.79 4.25 -2.11
C LEU A 45 -4.19 3.65 -2.22
N THR A 46 -4.59 3.28 -3.43
CA THR A 46 -5.88 2.63 -3.71
C THR A 46 -5.70 1.17 -4.12
N VAL A 47 -6.77 0.40 -3.98
CA VAL A 47 -6.90 -0.96 -4.52
C VAL A 47 -7.88 -0.88 -5.67
N ASP A 48 -7.47 -1.38 -6.84
CA ASP A 48 -8.29 -1.40 -8.05
C ASP A 48 -8.69 -0.02 -8.62
N GLY A 49 -7.99 1.06 -8.20
CA GLY A 49 -8.13 2.40 -8.80
C GLY A 49 -9.34 3.15 -8.32
#